data_AF-A0A135LLX7-F1
#
_entry.id   AF-A0A135LLX7-F1
#
_cell.length_a   1.000
_cell.length_b   1.000
_cell.length_c   1.000
_cell.angle_alpha   90.00
_cell.angle_beta   90.00
_cell.angle_gamma   90.00
#
_symmetry.space_group_name_H-M   'P 1'
#
loop_
_entity.id
_entity.type
_entity.pdbx_description
1 polymer ?
#
loop_
_entity_poly.entity_id
_entity_poly.type
_entity_poly.pdbx_seq_one_letter_code
_entity_poly.pdbx_strand_id
1 'polypeptide(L)'
;MSSQQQQQQQQLMLNARRHQMQIIAAKQRASATSSSARQQMQARTMGSKYDDLPILEPADITFIGENPKSVGEVPAFFGSFESACLRGPLSVIQSIVSTETLTPAFLHHGLTRALRSGNIEVARYLLDSGAPIVRETPSIILFAPLERQIALFELFTQHGWTPNTPGYYGNTILPRTIKNLPLLRWFLDHGANPNLGAQQPSHDRCGGPDTSSCDALEAAAVHGGVEAVRMILDAGAKIQNGVPLHYAAGACPPGKNPHAGRVVPSREFDASRIPVMALLVERGADVNQREESRHMVAQYAIVYAVMAGAVERVKWLLEHGADPHMKGSWGSAAEYARITGSEELTKVIEGFMRENS
;
A
#
# COMPACT_ATOMS: atom_id res chain seq x y z
N MET A 1 -30.67 66.70 25.87
CA MET A 1 -29.85 65.90 24.93
C MET A 1 -30.80 65.31 23.91
N SER A 2 -30.63 65.65 22.63
CA SER A 2 -31.72 65.74 21.64
C SER A 2 -32.14 64.38 21.08
N SER A 3 -33.45 64.24 20.79
CA SER A 3 -34.04 63.05 20.15
C SER A 3 -33.35 62.65 18.83
N GLN A 4 -32.74 63.62 18.15
CA GLN A 4 -31.92 63.41 16.96
C GLN A 4 -30.67 62.56 17.24
N GLN A 5 -29.97 62.77 18.37
CA GLN A 5 -28.81 61.95 18.71
C GLN A 5 -29.23 60.50 19.00
N GLN A 6 -30.37 60.30 19.67
CA GLN A 6 -30.90 58.96 19.94
C GLN A 6 -31.32 58.23 18.66
N GLN A 7 -32.01 58.91 17.74
CA GLN A 7 -32.34 58.35 16.42
C GLN A 7 -31.10 58.01 15.61
N GLN A 8 -30.09 58.90 15.59
CA GLN A 8 -28.86 58.66 14.85
C GLN A 8 -28.07 57.47 15.41
N GLN A 9 -28.04 57.31 16.74
CA GLN A 9 -27.39 56.17 17.40
C GLN A 9 -28.15 54.85 17.12
N GLN A 10 -29.48 54.90 17.08
CA GLN A 10 -30.32 53.75 16.74
C GLN A 10 -30.15 53.33 15.27
N GLN A 11 -30.03 54.31 14.37
CA GLN A 11 -29.77 54.08 12.94
C GLN A 11 -28.38 53.45 12.71
N LEU A 12 -27.36 53.93 13.43
CA LEU A 12 -26.00 53.37 13.41
C LEU A 12 -25.98 51.92 13.88
N MET A 13 -26.70 51.60 14.95
CA MET A 13 -26.79 50.24 15.48
C MET A 13 -27.50 49.28 14.50
N LEU A 14 -28.57 49.75 13.84
CA LEU A 14 -29.28 48.98 12.81
C LEU A 14 -28.39 48.73 11.58
N ASN A 15 -27.62 49.72 11.15
CA ASN A 15 -26.69 49.58 10.03
C ASN A 15 -25.53 48.62 10.36
N ALA A 16 -24.97 48.70 11.57
CA ALA A 16 -23.95 47.77 12.04
C ALA A 16 -24.48 46.32 12.06
N ARG A 17 -25.71 46.12 12.55
CA ARG A 17 -26.35 44.80 12.58
C ARG A 17 -26.63 44.25 11.17
N ARG A 18 -27.06 45.12 10.23
CA ARG A 18 -27.20 44.74 8.81
C ARG A 18 -25.87 44.34 8.19
N HIS A 19 -24.81 45.11 8.45
CA HIS A 19 -23.48 44.80 7.93
C HIS A 19 -22.94 43.48 8.49
N GLN A 20 -23.13 43.23 9.79
CA GLN A 20 -22.73 41.98 10.43
C GLN A 20 -23.50 40.77 9.85
N MET A 21 -24.81 40.91 9.61
CA MET A 21 -25.60 39.87 8.94
C MET A 21 -25.16 39.63 7.49
N GLN A 22 -24.76 40.67 6.76
CA GLN A 22 -24.20 40.53 5.41
C GLN A 22 -22.86 39.79 5.42
N ILE A 23 -21.98 40.06 6.38
CA ILE A 23 -20.71 39.34 6.55
C ILE A 23 -20.97 37.87 6.89
N ILE A 24 -21.91 37.57 7.78
CA ILE A 24 -22.29 36.19 8.13
C ILE A 24 -22.89 35.48 6.92
N ALA A 25 -23.78 36.13 6.17
CA ALA A 25 -24.36 35.58 4.95
C ALA A 25 -23.31 35.38 3.85
N ALA A 26 -22.33 36.28 3.72
CA ALA A 26 -21.21 36.13 2.78
C ALA A 26 -20.28 34.97 3.17
N LYS A 27 -19.98 34.81 4.47
CA LYS A 27 -19.21 33.67 5.00
C LYS A 27 -19.95 32.34 4.83
N GLN A 28 -21.26 32.32 5.05
CA GLN A 28 -22.11 31.14 4.81
C GLN A 28 -22.25 30.81 3.33
N ARG A 29 -22.33 31.82 2.45
CA ARG A 29 -22.30 31.62 0.99
C ARG A 29 -20.94 31.11 0.51
N ALA A 30 -19.84 31.63 1.04
CA ALA A 30 -18.48 31.15 0.74
C ALA A 30 -18.24 29.72 1.27
N SER A 31 -18.76 29.40 2.46
CA SER A 31 -18.69 28.02 2.97
C SER A 31 -19.59 27.08 2.17
N ALA A 32 -20.79 27.54 1.75
CA ALA A 32 -21.71 26.76 0.93
C ALA A 32 -21.24 26.57 -0.52
N THR A 33 -20.55 27.55 -1.13
CA THR A 33 -19.91 27.36 -2.44
C THR A 33 -18.68 26.48 -2.33
N SER A 34 -17.88 26.58 -1.26
CA SER A 34 -16.77 25.66 -1.02
C SER A 34 -17.24 24.23 -0.72
N SER A 35 -18.34 24.06 0.03
CA SER A 35 -18.92 22.75 0.33
C SER A 35 -19.64 22.16 -0.88
N SER A 36 -20.33 22.99 -1.67
CA SER A 36 -20.99 22.60 -2.92
C SER A 36 -19.98 22.21 -3.99
N ALA A 37 -18.89 22.97 -4.17
CA ALA A 37 -17.81 22.61 -5.08
C ALA A 37 -17.08 21.34 -4.64
N ARG A 38 -16.84 21.17 -3.34
CA ARG A 38 -16.21 19.97 -2.75
C ARG A 38 -17.13 18.75 -2.80
N GLN A 39 -18.45 18.93 -2.62
CA GLN A 39 -19.47 17.88 -2.76
C GLN A 39 -19.75 17.54 -4.23
N GLN A 40 -19.71 18.50 -5.15
CA GLN A 40 -19.82 18.27 -6.60
C GLN A 40 -18.54 17.64 -7.19
N MET A 41 -17.35 17.93 -6.64
CA MET A 41 -16.10 17.20 -6.96
C MET A 41 -16.10 15.78 -6.39
N GLN A 42 -16.59 15.59 -5.16
CA GLN A 42 -16.75 14.24 -4.58
C GLN A 42 -17.77 13.38 -5.35
N ALA A 43 -18.74 13.99 -6.04
CA ALA A 43 -19.82 13.29 -6.72
C ALA A 43 -19.49 12.82 -8.15
N ARG A 44 -18.29 13.10 -8.71
CA ARG A 44 -17.99 12.77 -10.11
C ARG A 44 -16.54 12.34 -10.36
N THR A 45 -16.15 11.20 -9.79
CA THR A 45 -15.20 10.26 -10.40
C THR A 45 -15.17 9.00 -9.53
N MET A 46 -15.20 7.82 -10.15
CA MET A 46 -14.58 6.65 -9.52
C MET A 46 -13.14 7.07 -9.18
N GLY A 47 -12.79 7.10 -7.90
CA GLY A 47 -11.62 7.86 -7.43
C GLY A 47 -10.34 7.61 -8.26
N SER A 48 -9.70 8.68 -8.72
CA SER A 48 -8.49 8.61 -9.54
C SER A 48 -7.26 8.32 -8.68
N LYS A 49 -6.19 7.85 -9.32
CA LYS A 49 -4.93 7.47 -8.67
C LYS A 49 -4.21 8.64 -7.98
N TYR A 50 -4.49 9.89 -8.36
CA TYR A 50 -3.87 11.08 -7.76
C TYR A 50 -4.93 12.08 -7.26
N ASP A 51 -5.98 11.58 -6.61
CA ASP A 51 -7.08 12.43 -6.09
C ASP A 51 -6.62 13.43 -5.01
N ASP A 52 -5.46 13.22 -4.41
CA ASP A 52 -4.82 14.11 -3.44
C ASP A 52 -3.88 15.14 -4.09
N LEU A 53 -3.84 15.21 -5.41
CA LEU A 53 -3.09 16.22 -6.16
C LEU A 53 -3.79 17.59 -6.10
N PRO A 54 -3.08 18.69 -5.80
CA PRO A 54 -3.67 20.02 -5.81
C PRO A 54 -4.13 20.43 -7.21
N ILE A 55 -5.42 20.73 -7.35
CA ILE A 55 -6.03 21.26 -8.58
C ILE A 55 -6.20 22.77 -8.39
N LEU A 56 -5.41 23.55 -9.12
CA LEU A 56 -5.41 25.01 -9.07
C LEU A 56 -6.20 25.62 -10.23
N GLU A 57 -6.24 24.93 -11.37
CA GLU A 57 -6.99 25.35 -12.55
C GLU A 57 -7.71 24.19 -13.24
N PRO A 58 -8.76 24.45 -14.06
CA PRO A 58 -9.52 23.38 -14.72
C PRO A 58 -8.67 22.45 -15.61
N ALA A 59 -7.57 22.96 -16.19
CA ALA A 59 -6.67 22.18 -17.03
C ALA A 59 -5.91 21.09 -16.24
N ASP A 60 -5.73 21.24 -14.93
CA ASP A 60 -5.01 20.29 -14.08
C ASP A 60 -5.65 18.90 -14.06
N ILE A 61 -6.97 18.82 -14.32
CA ILE A 61 -7.72 17.57 -14.39
C ILE A 61 -7.12 16.61 -15.45
N THR A 62 -6.54 17.16 -16.52
CA THR A 62 -5.87 16.36 -17.55
C THR A 62 -4.64 15.61 -17.03
N PHE A 63 -3.99 16.10 -15.98
CA PHE A 63 -2.74 15.57 -15.44
C PHE A 63 -2.91 14.61 -14.26
N ILE A 64 -4.14 14.44 -13.74
CA ILE A 64 -4.47 13.44 -12.70
C ILE A 64 -4.42 12.00 -13.28
N GLY A 65 -4.57 11.86 -14.59
CA GLY A 65 -4.55 10.56 -15.28
C GLY A 65 -3.17 10.14 -15.80
N GLU A 66 -3.05 8.88 -16.22
CA GLU A 66 -1.80 8.37 -16.81
C GLU A 66 -1.56 8.87 -18.25
N ASN A 67 -2.60 9.36 -18.94
CA ASN A 67 -2.52 9.81 -20.33
C ASN A 67 -3.27 11.15 -20.58
N PRO A 68 -2.62 12.30 -20.34
CA PRO A 68 -3.26 13.62 -20.48
C PRO A 68 -3.84 13.88 -21.88
N LYS A 69 -3.17 13.43 -22.94
CA LYS A 69 -3.62 13.59 -24.34
C LYS A 69 -4.97 12.93 -24.64
N SER A 70 -5.36 11.93 -23.85
CA SER A 70 -6.64 11.24 -24.01
C SER A 70 -7.80 11.90 -23.28
N VAL A 71 -7.50 12.87 -22.39
CA VAL A 71 -8.49 13.50 -21.49
C VAL A 71 -8.80 14.93 -21.92
N GLY A 72 -7.81 15.67 -22.42
CA GLY A 72 -8.03 17.05 -22.85
C GLY A 72 -6.86 17.63 -23.64
N GLU A 73 -6.93 18.94 -23.88
CA GLU A 73 -5.86 19.67 -24.57
C GLU A 73 -4.63 19.80 -23.68
N VAL A 74 -3.46 19.55 -24.27
CA VAL A 74 -2.16 19.69 -23.62
C VAL A 74 -1.36 20.81 -24.30
N PRO A 75 -0.48 21.53 -23.58
CA PRO A 75 0.35 22.56 -24.17
C PRO A 75 1.20 22.04 -25.34
N ALA A 76 1.53 22.90 -26.32
CA ALA A 76 2.30 22.50 -27.49
C ALA A 76 3.68 21.89 -27.13
N PHE A 77 4.32 22.39 -26.07
CA PHE A 77 5.59 21.88 -25.58
C PHE A 77 5.48 20.55 -24.81
N PHE A 78 4.27 20.07 -24.49
CA PHE A 78 4.03 18.88 -23.65
C PHE A 78 4.75 17.65 -24.18
N GLY A 79 4.73 17.40 -25.49
CA GLY A 79 5.41 16.23 -26.08
C GLY A 79 6.93 16.27 -25.87
N SER A 80 7.54 17.44 -26.00
CA SER A 80 8.98 17.61 -25.75
C SER A 80 9.33 17.49 -24.27
N PHE A 81 8.48 18.05 -23.39
CA PHE A 81 8.62 17.94 -21.94
C PHE A 81 8.51 16.49 -21.46
N GLU A 82 7.49 15.74 -21.90
CA GLU A 82 7.26 14.36 -21.51
C GLU A 82 8.42 13.45 -21.97
N SER A 83 8.87 13.62 -23.21
CA SER A 83 10.04 12.90 -23.74
C SER A 83 11.30 13.20 -22.93
N ALA A 84 11.51 14.47 -22.56
CA ALA A 84 12.63 14.88 -21.74
C ALA A 84 12.58 14.30 -20.32
N CYS A 85 11.40 14.22 -19.70
CA CYS A 85 11.22 13.56 -18.41
C CYS A 85 11.59 12.07 -18.47
N LEU A 86 11.26 11.39 -19.56
CA LEU A 86 11.56 9.97 -19.73
C LEU A 86 13.05 9.71 -19.92
N ARG A 87 13.69 10.36 -20.91
CA ARG A 87 15.05 10.01 -21.38
C ARG A 87 15.87 11.19 -21.89
N GLY A 88 15.36 12.42 -21.83
CA GLY A 88 16.04 13.57 -22.41
C GLY A 88 16.92 14.32 -21.41
N PRO A 89 17.68 15.31 -21.91
CA PRO A 89 18.56 16.11 -21.08
C PRO A 89 17.78 17.04 -20.16
N LEU A 90 18.30 17.24 -18.96
CA LEU A 90 17.74 18.15 -17.95
C LEU A 90 17.53 19.57 -18.49
N SER A 91 18.38 20.02 -19.42
CA SER A 91 18.32 21.36 -20.01
C SER A 91 16.98 21.70 -20.68
N VAL A 92 16.31 20.72 -21.28
CA VAL A 92 14.98 20.94 -21.89
C VAL A 92 13.94 21.23 -20.81
N ILE A 93 13.97 20.48 -19.71
CA ILE A 93 13.07 20.69 -18.57
C ILE A 93 13.35 22.04 -17.91
N GLN A 94 14.63 22.37 -17.70
CA GLN A 94 15.03 23.66 -17.15
C GLN A 94 14.52 24.84 -17.98
N SER A 95 14.70 24.76 -19.31
CA SER A 95 14.19 25.78 -20.21
C SER A 95 12.68 25.96 -20.05
N ILE A 96 11.90 24.88 -20.12
CA ILE A 96 10.43 24.94 -20.05
C ILE A 96 9.96 25.46 -18.68
N VAL A 97 10.51 24.95 -17.58
CA VAL A 97 10.13 25.38 -16.22
C VAL A 97 10.51 26.85 -15.97
N SER A 98 11.56 27.36 -16.62
CA SER A 98 11.96 28.77 -16.48
C SER A 98 11.12 29.74 -17.31
N THR A 99 10.51 29.27 -18.40
CA THR A 99 9.73 30.12 -19.32
C THR A 99 8.24 30.09 -19.03
N GLU A 100 7.72 28.95 -18.56
CA GLU A 100 6.30 28.70 -18.39
C GLU A 100 5.90 28.70 -16.90
N THR A 101 4.71 29.20 -16.59
CA THR A 101 4.13 29.05 -15.25
C THR A 101 3.42 27.70 -15.15
N LEU A 102 4.12 26.70 -14.61
CA LEU A 102 3.61 25.33 -14.52
C LEU A 102 2.92 25.06 -13.18
N THR A 103 1.80 24.35 -13.22
CA THR A 103 1.07 23.96 -12.01
C THR A 103 1.74 22.78 -11.30
N PRO A 104 1.48 22.58 -9.99
CA PRO A 104 1.93 21.39 -9.28
C PRO A 104 1.47 20.08 -9.94
N ALA A 105 0.28 20.06 -10.53
CA ALA A 105 -0.24 18.88 -11.22
C ALA A 105 0.53 18.57 -12.51
N PHE A 106 0.89 19.60 -13.29
CA PHE A 106 1.74 19.44 -14.47
C PHE A 106 3.14 18.92 -14.12
N LEU A 107 3.76 19.51 -13.10
CA LEU A 107 5.08 19.10 -12.62
C LEU A 107 5.06 17.67 -12.05
N HIS A 108 4.01 17.30 -11.31
CA HIS A 108 3.79 15.93 -10.83
C HIS A 108 3.71 14.93 -11.98
N HIS A 109 3.01 15.27 -13.07
CA HIS A 109 2.97 14.41 -14.24
C HIS A 109 4.38 14.13 -14.78
N GLY A 110 5.20 15.16 -14.98
CA GLY A 110 6.60 15.02 -15.37
C GLY A 110 7.40 14.17 -14.39
N LEU A 111 7.19 14.39 -13.08
CA LEU A 111 7.86 13.64 -12.02
C LEU A 111 7.54 12.15 -12.14
N THR A 112 6.27 11.78 -12.35
CA THR A 112 5.88 10.37 -12.50
C THR A 112 6.59 9.68 -13.66
N ARG A 113 6.86 10.41 -14.77
CA ARG A 113 7.61 9.89 -15.92
C ARG A 113 9.08 9.69 -15.59
N ALA A 114 9.71 10.68 -14.96
CA ALA A 114 11.12 10.63 -14.56
C ALA A 114 11.39 9.51 -13.54
N LEU A 115 10.46 9.28 -12.60
CA LEU A 115 10.57 8.19 -11.63
C LEU A 115 10.51 6.82 -12.30
N ARG A 116 9.54 6.58 -13.19
CA ARG A 116 9.41 5.28 -13.89
C ARG A 116 10.64 4.96 -14.74
N SER A 117 11.30 5.96 -15.31
CA SER A 117 12.50 5.77 -16.11
C SER A 117 13.80 5.72 -15.30
N GLY A 118 13.77 6.02 -14.00
CA GLY A 118 14.98 6.09 -13.18
C GLY A 118 15.81 7.35 -13.38
N ASN A 119 15.24 8.42 -13.95
CA ASN A 119 15.94 9.68 -14.23
C ASN A 119 16.03 10.56 -12.97
N ILE A 120 17.04 10.31 -12.14
CA ILE A 120 17.24 10.97 -10.84
C ILE A 120 17.44 12.49 -10.98
N GLU A 121 18.18 12.95 -12.00
CA GLU A 121 18.47 14.36 -12.19
C GLU A 121 17.21 15.16 -12.51
N VAL A 122 16.37 14.66 -13.41
CA VAL A 122 15.09 15.31 -13.74
C VAL A 122 14.11 15.20 -12.58
N ALA A 123 14.03 14.05 -11.91
CA ALA A 123 13.17 13.90 -10.73
C ALA A 123 13.54 14.91 -9.64
N ARG A 124 14.84 15.11 -9.37
CA ARG A 124 15.34 16.12 -8.42
C ARG A 124 14.89 17.52 -8.81
N TYR A 125 15.17 17.92 -10.05
CA TYR A 125 14.82 19.25 -10.51
C TYR A 125 13.32 19.53 -10.45
N LEU A 126 12.48 18.55 -10.78
CA LEU A 126 11.02 18.71 -10.69
C LEU A 126 10.55 18.84 -9.24
N LEU A 127 11.13 18.09 -8.30
CA LEU A 127 10.85 18.24 -6.87
C LEU A 127 11.30 19.61 -6.34
N ASP A 128 12.51 20.05 -6.71
CA ASP A 128 13.03 21.39 -6.40
C ASP A 128 12.14 22.51 -6.98
N SER A 129 11.48 22.24 -8.12
CA SER A 129 10.54 23.15 -8.79
C SER A 129 9.12 23.10 -8.21
N GLY A 130 8.86 22.28 -7.18
CA GLY A 130 7.56 22.22 -6.50
C GLY A 130 6.63 21.10 -6.95
N ALA A 131 7.12 20.07 -7.64
CA ALA A 131 6.34 18.86 -7.88
C ALA A 131 5.98 18.17 -6.54
N PRO A 132 4.70 17.94 -6.23
CA PRO A 132 4.30 17.35 -4.95
C PRO A 132 4.58 15.84 -4.90
N ILE A 133 4.96 15.32 -3.73
CA ILE A 133 4.98 13.88 -3.45
C ILE A 133 3.62 13.50 -2.85
N VAL A 134 2.64 13.17 -3.71
CA VAL A 134 1.32 12.69 -3.28
C VAL A 134 1.35 11.20 -2.92
N ARG A 135 0.32 10.66 -2.25
CA ARG A 135 0.30 9.33 -1.60
C ARG A 135 0.76 8.17 -2.48
N GLU A 136 0.37 8.18 -3.76
CA GLU A 136 0.71 7.10 -4.68
C GLU A 136 2.06 7.29 -5.38
N THR A 137 2.64 8.50 -5.33
CA THR A 137 3.90 8.86 -6.01
C THR A 137 5.07 7.95 -5.64
N PRO A 138 5.30 7.61 -4.35
CA PRO A 138 6.41 6.74 -3.95
C PRO A 138 6.31 5.31 -4.51
N SER A 139 5.11 4.82 -4.78
CA SER A 139 4.89 3.48 -5.34
C SER A 139 5.44 3.35 -6.77
N ILE A 140 5.55 4.48 -7.47
CA ILE A 140 6.02 4.57 -8.85
C ILE A 140 7.49 4.17 -8.96
N ILE A 141 8.29 4.46 -7.93
CA ILE A 141 9.72 4.12 -7.87
C ILE A 141 9.93 2.60 -7.98
N LEU A 142 8.98 1.78 -7.54
CA LEU A 142 9.06 0.32 -7.63
C LEU A 142 9.02 -0.21 -9.08
N PHE A 143 8.61 0.62 -10.04
CA PHE A 143 8.66 0.29 -11.48
C PHE A 143 9.95 0.77 -12.17
N ALA A 144 10.80 1.54 -11.47
CA ALA A 144 12.08 2.00 -11.99
C ALA A 144 13.11 0.86 -12.04
N PRO A 145 14.21 0.99 -12.81
CA PRO A 145 15.33 0.04 -12.77
C PRO A 145 15.84 -0.19 -11.33
N LEU A 146 16.10 -1.45 -10.97
CA LEU A 146 16.38 -1.87 -9.58
C LEU A 146 17.54 -1.10 -8.95
N GLU A 147 18.58 -0.82 -9.74
CA GLU A 147 19.78 -0.09 -9.35
C GLU A 147 19.54 1.41 -9.09
N ARG A 148 18.38 1.94 -9.50
CA ARG A 148 18.00 3.34 -9.30
C ARG A 148 17.01 3.55 -8.15
N GLN A 149 16.34 2.49 -7.69
CA GLN A 149 15.23 2.61 -6.73
C GLN A 149 15.67 3.24 -5.40
N ILE A 150 16.80 2.79 -4.83
CA ILE A 150 17.33 3.32 -3.57
C ILE A 150 17.63 4.82 -3.71
N ALA A 151 18.37 5.22 -4.75
CA ALA A 151 18.71 6.63 -4.97
C ALA A 151 17.47 7.53 -5.18
N LEU A 152 16.40 6.99 -5.78
CA LEU A 152 15.12 7.71 -5.90
C LEU A 152 14.39 7.84 -4.56
N PHE A 153 14.43 6.81 -3.70
CA PHE A 153 13.88 6.93 -2.34
C PHE A 153 14.70 7.87 -1.46
N GLU A 154 16.04 7.86 -1.58
CA GLU A 154 16.91 8.83 -0.92
C GLU A 154 16.54 10.26 -1.32
N LEU A 155 16.33 10.50 -2.63
CA LEU A 155 15.83 11.78 -3.13
C LEU A 155 14.47 12.14 -2.48
N PHE A 156 13.52 11.21 -2.43
CA PHE A 156 12.23 11.48 -1.77
C PHE A 156 12.39 11.85 -0.29
N THR A 157 13.32 11.19 0.39
CA THR A 157 13.63 11.47 1.80
C THR A 157 14.20 12.87 1.99
N GLN A 158 15.01 13.35 1.05
CA GLN A 158 15.51 14.74 1.02
C GLN A 158 14.38 15.77 0.87
N HIS A 159 13.24 15.37 0.28
CA HIS A 159 12.03 16.18 0.13
C HIS A 159 10.94 15.86 1.17
N GLY A 160 11.31 15.28 2.32
CA GLY A 160 10.42 15.12 3.47
C GLY A 160 9.49 13.91 3.44
N TRP A 161 9.62 13.03 2.44
CA TRP A 161 8.97 11.73 2.47
C TRP A 161 9.67 10.80 3.48
N THR A 162 8.93 9.88 4.09
CA THR A 162 9.51 8.87 4.99
C THR A 162 9.03 7.46 4.60
N PRO A 163 9.77 6.40 4.95
CA PRO A 163 9.32 5.03 4.72
C PRO A 163 7.95 4.67 5.33
N ASN A 164 7.50 5.44 6.33
CA ASN A 164 6.22 5.28 7.02
C ASN A 164 5.11 6.18 6.47
N THR A 165 5.38 7.00 5.46
CA THR A 165 4.36 7.86 4.84
C THR A 165 3.30 6.96 4.18
N PRO A 166 2.03 7.05 4.60
CA PRO A 166 0.99 6.17 4.09
C PRO A 166 0.61 6.53 2.66
N GLY A 167 0.49 5.50 1.82
CA GLY A 167 -0.20 5.55 0.54
C GLY A 167 -1.72 5.55 0.72
N TYR A 168 -2.44 5.05 -0.28
CA TYR A 168 -3.89 4.88 -0.16
C TYR A 168 -4.28 3.81 0.86
N TYR A 169 -5.37 4.07 1.57
CA TYR A 169 -5.91 3.19 2.62
C TYR A 169 -4.89 2.84 3.71
N GLY A 170 -3.97 3.76 4.00
CA GLY A 170 -2.93 3.55 5.01
C GLY A 170 -1.76 2.65 4.59
N ASN A 171 -1.75 2.12 3.36
CA ASN A 171 -0.68 1.18 2.93
C ASN A 171 0.71 1.80 3.03
N THR A 172 1.68 1.06 3.58
CA THR A 172 3.10 1.43 3.52
C THR A 172 3.79 0.70 2.36
N ILE A 173 4.98 1.16 1.96
CA ILE A 173 5.73 0.52 0.87
C ILE A 173 6.46 -0.75 1.32
N LEU A 174 6.78 -0.87 2.61
CA LEU A 174 7.63 -1.94 3.14
C LEU A 174 7.20 -3.35 2.67
N PRO A 175 5.91 -3.78 2.72
CA PRO A 175 5.49 -5.10 2.25
C PRO A 175 5.77 -5.37 0.75
N ARG A 176 5.95 -4.31 -0.06
CA ARG A 176 6.25 -4.43 -1.49
C ARG A 176 7.74 -4.55 -1.79
N THR A 177 8.61 -4.35 -0.80
CA THR A 177 10.07 -4.41 -0.95
C THR A 177 10.66 -5.81 -0.72
N ILE A 178 9.86 -6.75 -0.20
CA ILE A 178 10.26 -8.10 0.26
C ILE A 178 11.10 -8.89 -0.74
N LYS A 179 10.86 -8.74 -2.04
CA LYS A 179 11.58 -9.47 -3.10
C LYS A 179 12.94 -8.88 -3.43
N ASN A 180 13.22 -7.65 -2.98
CA ASN A 180 14.46 -6.93 -3.21
C ASN A 180 15.14 -6.69 -1.84
N LEU A 181 15.97 -7.64 -1.41
CA LEU A 181 16.62 -7.59 -0.09
C LEU A 181 17.44 -6.32 0.16
N PRO A 182 18.24 -5.79 -0.80
CA PRO A 182 18.89 -4.50 -0.63
C PRO A 182 17.91 -3.35 -0.35
N LEU A 183 16.78 -3.29 -1.06
CA LEU A 183 15.77 -2.26 -0.86
C LEU A 183 15.05 -2.44 0.48
N LEU A 184 14.67 -3.67 0.82
CA LEU A 184 14.07 -4.01 2.12
C LEU A 184 14.97 -3.55 3.27
N ARG A 185 16.27 -3.90 3.20
CA ARG A 185 17.25 -3.47 4.20
C ARG A 185 17.32 -1.95 4.30
N TRP A 186 17.43 -1.25 3.17
CA TRP A 186 17.44 0.21 3.16
C TRP A 186 16.20 0.79 3.85
N PHE A 187 15.00 0.27 3.56
CA PHE A 187 13.77 0.73 4.22
C PHE A 187 13.82 0.56 5.74
N LEU A 188 14.26 -0.60 6.22
CA LEU A 188 14.36 -0.90 7.65
C LEU A 188 15.43 -0.04 8.34
N ASP A 189 16.59 0.13 7.71
CA ASP A 189 17.68 1.00 8.19
C ASP A 189 17.24 2.48 8.29
N HIS A 190 16.24 2.88 7.49
CA HIS A 190 15.64 4.22 7.49
C HIS A 190 14.34 4.32 8.32
N GLY A 191 14.12 3.38 9.24
CA GLY A 191 13.06 3.46 10.24
C GLY A 191 11.67 3.07 9.73
N ALA A 192 11.57 2.29 8.65
CA ALA A 192 10.31 1.66 8.27
C ALA A 192 9.80 0.78 9.42
N ASN A 193 8.58 1.05 9.90
CA ASN A 193 7.95 0.27 10.95
C ASN A 193 7.24 -0.94 10.35
N PRO A 194 7.68 -2.18 10.68
CA PRO A 194 7.12 -3.39 10.08
C PRO A 194 5.70 -3.74 10.53
N ASN A 195 5.16 -3.01 11.51
CA ASN A 195 3.81 -3.20 12.03
C ASN A 195 2.78 -2.25 11.37
N LEU A 196 3.21 -1.44 10.39
CA LEU A 196 2.32 -0.56 9.63
C LEU A 196 1.79 -1.24 8.38
N GLY A 197 0.47 -1.24 8.21
CA GLY A 197 -0.18 -1.80 7.02
C GLY A 197 -1.49 -1.13 6.68
N ALA A 198 -2.25 -1.77 5.79
CA ALA A 198 -3.53 -1.24 5.34
C ALA A 198 -4.48 -1.03 6.54
N GLN A 199 -5.24 0.05 6.52
CA GLN A 199 -6.22 0.34 7.57
C GLN A 199 -7.33 -0.73 7.60
N GLN A 200 -7.70 -1.13 8.81
CA GLN A 200 -8.88 -1.97 9.05
C GLN A 200 -10.17 -1.12 8.97
N PRO A 201 -11.32 -1.76 8.67
CA PRO A 201 -12.14 -1.58 7.45
C PRO A 201 -11.98 -0.27 6.64
N SER A 202 -11.85 -0.43 5.31
CA SER A 202 -11.53 0.59 4.31
C SER A 202 -12.66 1.59 4.02
N HIS A 203 -12.82 2.62 4.87
CA HIS A 203 -13.77 3.72 4.62
C HIS A 203 -13.09 5.05 4.24
N ASP A 204 -11.89 5.33 4.75
CA ASP A 204 -11.15 6.56 4.42
C ASP A 204 -10.00 6.28 3.46
N ARG A 205 -10.12 6.72 2.21
CA ARG A 205 -9.08 6.51 1.21
C ARG A 205 -7.73 7.15 1.60
N CYS A 206 -7.77 8.24 2.35
CA CYS A 206 -6.59 8.98 2.79
C CYS A 206 -6.33 8.80 4.30
N GLY A 207 -6.81 7.70 4.89
CA GLY A 207 -6.55 7.36 6.28
C GLY A 207 -5.07 7.06 6.57
N GLY A 208 -4.77 6.93 7.86
CA GLY A 208 -3.47 6.47 8.34
C GLY A 208 -3.33 4.94 8.30
N PRO A 209 -2.11 4.41 8.48
CA PRO A 209 -1.88 2.96 8.53
C PRO A 209 -2.51 2.33 9.78
N ASP A 210 -2.91 1.06 9.68
CA ASP A 210 -3.07 0.23 10.88
C ASP A 210 -1.68 0.05 11.52
N THR A 211 -1.58 0.32 12.82
CA THR A 211 -0.33 0.27 13.58
C THR A 211 -0.04 -1.08 14.22
N SER A 212 -1.00 -2.00 14.14
CA SER A 212 -0.89 -3.39 14.59
C SER A 212 -1.09 -4.36 13.42
N SER A 213 -0.67 -3.96 12.22
CA SER A 213 -0.68 -4.83 11.05
C SER A 213 0.46 -5.85 11.11
N CYS A 214 0.27 -6.98 10.42
CA CYS A 214 1.28 -8.00 10.18
C CYS A 214 1.67 -8.08 8.68
N ASP A 215 1.19 -7.14 7.84
CA ASP A 215 1.25 -7.22 6.37
C ASP A 215 2.68 -7.46 5.85
N ALA A 216 3.68 -6.79 6.40
CA ALA A 216 5.06 -6.93 5.97
C ALA A 216 5.61 -8.34 6.27
N LEU A 217 5.33 -8.85 7.47
CA LEU A 217 5.79 -10.17 7.90
C LEU A 217 5.03 -11.29 7.17
N GLU A 218 3.73 -11.14 6.97
CA GLU A 218 2.91 -12.08 6.21
C GLU A 218 3.31 -12.09 4.71
N ALA A 219 3.55 -10.92 4.11
CA ALA A 219 4.08 -10.83 2.75
C ALA A 219 5.46 -11.53 2.62
N ALA A 220 6.33 -11.38 3.62
CA ALA A 220 7.60 -12.09 3.68
C ALA A 220 7.42 -13.60 3.84
N ALA A 221 6.46 -14.02 4.66
CA ALA A 221 6.13 -15.42 4.89
C ALA A 221 5.58 -16.10 3.63
N VAL A 222 4.79 -15.42 2.79
CA VAL A 222 4.30 -15.98 1.51
C VAL A 222 5.37 -15.90 0.41
N HIS A 223 5.95 -14.72 0.21
CA HIS A 223 6.69 -14.39 -1.02
C HIS A 223 8.19 -14.19 -0.83
N GLY A 224 8.64 -13.97 0.40
CA GLY A 224 10.03 -13.76 0.75
C GLY A 224 10.78 -15.07 1.03
N GLY A 225 12.09 -14.94 1.19
CA GLY A 225 12.93 -15.99 1.76
C GLY A 225 13.13 -15.81 3.27
N VAL A 226 13.85 -16.75 3.89
CA VAL A 226 14.19 -16.72 5.33
C VAL A 226 14.82 -15.40 5.73
N GLU A 227 15.68 -14.86 4.87
CA GLU A 227 16.41 -13.62 5.14
C GLU A 227 15.49 -12.38 5.19
N ALA A 228 14.45 -12.32 4.35
CA ALA A 228 13.47 -11.23 4.42
C ALA A 228 12.65 -11.30 5.73
N VAL A 229 12.22 -12.52 6.11
CA VAL A 229 11.50 -12.75 7.37
C VAL A 229 12.37 -12.37 8.56
N ARG A 230 13.65 -12.77 8.54
CA ARG A 230 14.63 -12.41 9.57
C ARG A 230 14.77 -10.91 9.72
N MET A 231 15.02 -10.18 8.62
CA MET A 231 15.15 -8.73 8.66
C MET A 231 13.93 -8.04 9.27
N ILE A 232 12.72 -8.47 8.91
CA ILE A 232 11.47 -7.86 9.40
C ILE A 232 11.24 -8.14 10.88
N LEU A 233 11.49 -9.37 11.33
CA LEU A 233 11.39 -9.74 12.74
C LEU A 233 12.45 -9.02 13.58
N ASP A 234 13.69 -8.94 13.08
CA ASP A 234 14.79 -8.24 13.75
C ASP A 234 14.53 -6.72 13.82
N ALA A 235 13.75 -6.17 12.88
CA ALA A 235 13.25 -4.79 12.91
C ALA A 235 12.03 -4.58 13.83
N GLY A 236 11.62 -5.59 14.61
CA GLY A 236 10.57 -5.46 15.63
C GLY A 236 9.15 -5.73 15.13
N ALA A 237 8.98 -6.53 14.06
CA ALA A 237 7.67 -7.02 13.69
C ALA A 237 7.08 -7.90 14.80
N LYS A 238 5.83 -7.63 15.16
CA LYS A 238 5.08 -8.37 16.18
C LYS A 238 4.37 -9.54 15.54
N ILE A 239 4.89 -10.75 15.75
CA ILE A 239 4.35 -11.97 15.15
C ILE A 239 2.88 -12.21 15.53
N GLN A 240 2.48 -11.75 16.72
CA GLN A 240 1.12 -11.84 17.27
C GLN A 240 0.11 -10.91 16.62
N ASN A 241 0.54 -9.97 15.78
CA ASN A 241 -0.37 -9.08 15.04
C ASN A 241 -1.15 -9.83 13.95
N GLY A 242 -0.72 -11.03 13.56
CA GLY A 242 -1.33 -11.79 12.49
C GLY A 242 -1.03 -13.29 12.59
N VAL A 243 -0.98 -13.94 11.43
CA VAL A 243 -0.83 -15.40 11.30
C VAL A 243 0.24 -15.79 10.26
N PRO A 244 1.47 -15.26 10.33
CA PRO A 244 2.46 -15.46 9.26
C PRO A 244 2.82 -16.92 8.99
N LEU A 245 2.73 -17.81 9.99
CA LEU A 245 2.93 -19.25 9.79
C LEU A 245 1.90 -19.85 8.83
N HIS A 246 0.65 -19.37 8.86
CA HIS A 246 -0.42 -19.84 7.97
C HIS A 246 -0.09 -19.50 6.52
N TYR A 247 0.33 -18.26 6.30
CA TYR A 247 0.75 -17.73 5.03
C TYR A 247 2.01 -18.43 4.48
N ALA A 248 2.99 -18.75 5.33
CA ALA A 248 4.15 -19.56 4.95
C ALA A 248 3.76 -21.00 4.56
N ALA A 249 2.86 -21.62 5.33
CA ALA A 249 2.36 -22.96 5.08
C ALA A 249 1.56 -23.06 3.77
N GLY A 250 0.76 -22.04 3.48
CA GLY A 250 -0.07 -21.92 2.27
C GLY A 250 0.64 -21.37 1.03
N ALA A 251 1.95 -21.06 1.11
CA ALA A 251 2.67 -20.44 0.01
C ALA A 251 2.66 -21.30 -1.26
N CYS A 252 2.22 -20.70 -2.37
CA CYS A 252 2.21 -21.34 -3.69
C CYS A 252 3.43 -20.92 -4.53
N PRO A 253 3.89 -21.76 -5.47
CA PRO A 253 4.93 -21.38 -6.43
C PRO A 253 4.54 -20.12 -7.22
N PRO A 254 5.52 -19.28 -7.63
CA PRO A 254 5.25 -18.08 -8.41
C PRO A 254 4.40 -18.35 -9.66
N GLY A 255 3.42 -17.48 -9.92
CA GLY A 255 2.54 -17.58 -11.09
C GLY A 255 1.43 -18.64 -10.99
N LYS A 256 1.31 -19.35 -9.86
CA LYS A 256 0.18 -20.24 -9.58
C LYS A 256 -0.88 -19.51 -8.76
N ASN A 257 -2.15 -19.64 -9.16
CA ASN A 257 -3.29 -19.12 -8.44
C ASN A 257 -4.00 -20.26 -7.70
N PRO A 258 -4.01 -20.28 -6.35
CA PRO A 258 -4.69 -21.33 -5.58
C PRO A 258 -6.21 -21.35 -5.82
N HIS A 259 -6.81 -20.26 -6.31
CA HIS A 259 -8.22 -20.19 -6.66
C HIS A 259 -8.52 -20.63 -8.10
N ALA A 260 -7.51 -20.82 -8.95
CA ALA A 260 -7.68 -21.28 -10.33
C ALA A 260 -7.70 -22.82 -10.45
N GLY A 261 -7.42 -23.53 -9.35
CA GLY A 261 -7.39 -24.99 -9.30
C GLY A 261 -6.35 -25.50 -8.33
N ARG A 262 -6.29 -26.84 -8.18
CA ARG A 262 -5.35 -27.51 -7.27
C ARG A 262 -3.91 -27.22 -7.71
N VAL A 263 -3.14 -26.58 -6.83
CA VAL A 263 -1.71 -26.36 -7.02
C VAL A 263 -0.95 -27.56 -6.45
N VAL A 264 -0.05 -28.14 -7.24
CA VAL A 264 0.89 -29.17 -6.76
C VAL A 264 2.28 -28.56 -6.84
N PRO A 265 2.87 -28.13 -5.71
CA PRO A 265 4.23 -27.61 -5.70
C PRO A 265 5.25 -28.71 -6.04
N SER A 266 6.41 -28.33 -6.59
CA SER A 266 7.51 -29.28 -6.68
C SER A 266 8.04 -29.59 -5.27
N ARG A 267 8.64 -30.76 -5.09
CA ARG A 267 9.22 -31.15 -3.79
C ARG A 267 10.29 -30.16 -3.32
N GLU A 268 11.07 -29.63 -4.25
CA GLU A 268 12.12 -28.64 -3.98
C GLU A 268 11.52 -27.32 -3.47
N PHE A 269 10.46 -26.82 -4.14
CA PHE A 269 9.78 -25.61 -3.67
C PHE A 269 9.13 -25.86 -2.31
N ASP A 270 8.47 -27.00 -2.14
CA ASP A 270 7.81 -27.36 -0.88
C ASP A 270 8.79 -27.33 0.31
N ALA A 271 9.89 -28.07 0.18
CA ALA A 271 10.95 -28.12 1.18
C ALA A 271 11.63 -26.76 1.42
N SER A 272 11.75 -25.92 0.38
CA SER A 272 12.37 -24.58 0.51
C SER A 272 11.60 -23.63 1.45
N ARG A 273 10.33 -23.90 1.74
CA ARG A 273 9.51 -23.10 2.65
C ARG A 273 9.68 -23.50 4.12
N ILE A 274 10.17 -24.70 4.42
CA ILE A 274 10.36 -25.18 5.79
C ILE A 274 11.27 -24.24 6.62
N PRO A 275 12.41 -23.75 6.12
CA PRO A 275 13.24 -22.80 6.87
C PRO A 275 12.54 -21.49 7.25
N VAL A 276 11.56 -21.04 6.45
CA VAL A 276 10.74 -19.85 6.78
C VAL A 276 9.80 -20.18 7.94
N MET A 277 9.11 -21.33 7.88
CA MET A 277 8.22 -21.79 8.94
C MET A 277 8.96 -22.03 10.25
N ALA A 278 10.12 -22.67 10.19
CA ALA A 278 10.99 -22.92 11.33
C ALA A 278 11.40 -21.61 12.02
N LEU A 279 11.82 -20.60 11.24
CA LEU A 279 12.15 -19.29 11.80
C LEU A 279 10.94 -18.62 12.44
N LEU A 280 9.74 -18.72 11.85
CA LEU A 280 8.53 -18.14 12.46
C LEU A 280 8.19 -18.80 13.79
N VAL A 281 8.26 -20.14 13.87
CA VAL A 281 8.02 -20.88 15.12
C VAL A 281 9.09 -20.58 16.16
N GLU A 282 10.37 -20.54 15.78
CA GLU A 282 11.48 -20.12 16.66
C GLU A 282 11.23 -18.73 17.26
N ARG A 283 10.58 -17.85 16.49
CA ARG A 283 10.27 -16.46 16.85
C ARG A 283 8.88 -16.32 17.50
N GLY A 284 8.25 -17.42 17.89
CA GLY A 284 7.05 -17.44 18.73
C GLY A 284 5.72 -17.59 17.98
N ALA A 285 5.72 -17.97 16.70
CA ALA A 285 4.47 -18.35 16.03
C ALA A 285 3.93 -19.65 16.64
N ASP A 286 2.67 -19.64 17.07
CA ASP A 286 1.99 -20.84 17.56
C ASP A 286 1.53 -21.71 16.37
N VAL A 287 2.02 -22.95 16.36
CA VAL A 287 1.73 -23.96 15.32
C VAL A 287 0.23 -24.25 15.19
N ASN A 288 -0.51 -24.12 16.30
CA ASN A 288 -1.93 -24.37 16.40
C ASN A 288 -2.77 -23.09 16.55
N GLN A 289 -2.17 -21.92 16.30
CA GLN A 289 -2.88 -20.64 16.32
C GLN A 289 -4.09 -20.71 15.39
N ARG A 290 -5.24 -20.25 15.88
CA ARG A 290 -6.45 -20.11 15.08
C ARG A 290 -6.51 -18.72 14.47
N GLU A 291 -6.62 -18.63 13.15
CA GLU A 291 -6.89 -17.37 12.45
C GLU A 291 -8.34 -16.93 12.66
N GLU A 292 -8.52 -15.79 13.31
CA GLU A 292 -9.83 -15.14 13.43
C GLU A 292 -10.09 -14.22 12.25
N SER A 293 -11.04 -14.59 11.40
CA SER A 293 -11.46 -13.77 10.27
C SER A 293 -12.98 -13.73 10.17
N ARG A 294 -13.51 -12.56 9.79
CA ARG A 294 -14.92 -12.42 9.40
C ARG A 294 -15.25 -13.16 8.10
N HIS A 295 -14.22 -13.55 7.35
CA HIS A 295 -14.32 -14.32 6.11
C HIS A 295 -14.07 -15.82 6.41
N MET A 296 -14.61 -16.69 5.56
CA MET A 296 -14.36 -18.13 5.68
C MET A 296 -12.93 -18.46 5.28
N VAL A 297 -12.05 -18.64 6.27
CA VAL A 297 -10.63 -18.98 6.11
C VAL A 297 -10.32 -20.39 6.61
N ALA A 298 -9.17 -20.95 6.21
CA ALA A 298 -8.73 -22.30 6.57
C ALA A 298 -8.40 -22.45 8.07
N GLN A 299 -8.23 -21.34 8.79
CA GLN A 299 -8.07 -21.21 10.25
C GLN A 299 -6.79 -21.74 10.88
N TYR A 300 -6.14 -22.77 10.32
CA TYR A 300 -4.92 -23.34 10.92
C TYR A 300 -3.82 -23.56 9.88
N ALA A 301 -2.56 -23.34 10.26
CA ALA A 301 -1.42 -23.45 9.35
C ALA A 301 -1.34 -24.82 8.64
N ILE A 302 -1.66 -25.92 9.34
CA ILE A 302 -1.69 -27.26 8.73
C ILE A 302 -2.77 -27.38 7.64
N VAL A 303 -3.92 -26.73 7.79
CA VAL A 303 -4.98 -26.72 6.76
C VAL A 303 -4.50 -25.93 5.54
N TYR A 304 -3.81 -24.79 5.73
CA TYR A 304 -3.18 -24.04 4.63
C TYR A 304 -2.17 -24.90 3.86
N ALA A 305 -1.33 -25.68 4.54
CA ALA A 305 -0.38 -26.59 3.89
C ALA A 305 -1.07 -27.70 3.09
N VAL A 306 -2.15 -28.29 3.63
CA VAL A 306 -2.94 -29.32 2.93
C VAL A 306 -3.60 -28.73 1.67
N MET A 307 -4.20 -27.54 1.76
CA MET A 307 -4.80 -26.84 0.62
C MET A 307 -3.77 -26.52 -0.47
N ALA A 308 -2.53 -26.21 -0.08
CA ALA A 308 -1.42 -25.97 -0.99
C ALA A 308 -0.82 -27.27 -1.57
N GLY A 309 -1.29 -28.46 -1.16
CA GLY A 309 -0.75 -29.75 -1.60
C GLY A 309 0.69 -30.00 -1.14
N ALA A 310 1.09 -29.37 -0.04
CA ALA A 310 2.48 -29.26 0.42
C ALA A 310 2.83 -30.39 1.41
N VAL A 311 3.18 -31.56 0.87
CA VAL A 311 3.43 -32.78 1.66
C VAL A 311 4.54 -32.61 2.69
N GLU A 312 5.68 -32.01 2.32
CA GLU A 312 6.82 -31.87 3.23
C GLU A 312 6.54 -30.84 4.32
N ARG A 313 5.79 -29.77 4.02
CA ARG A 313 5.30 -28.83 5.04
C ARG A 313 4.30 -29.45 6.00
N VAL A 314 3.41 -30.33 5.51
CA VAL A 314 2.48 -31.07 6.38
C VAL A 314 3.24 -31.98 7.35
N LYS A 315 4.22 -32.76 6.86
CA LYS A 315 5.07 -33.60 7.74
C LYS A 315 5.75 -32.75 8.81
N TRP A 316 6.39 -31.65 8.39
CA TRP A 316 7.08 -30.77 9.30
C TRP A 316 6.14 -30.19 10.37
N LEU A 317 4.94 -29.74 9.99
CA LEU A 317 3.95 -29.23 10.96
C LEU A 317 3.52 -30.30 11.97
N LEU A 318 3.26 -31.53 11.52
CA LEU A 318 2.90 -32.66 12.40
C LEU A 318 4.03 -32.99 13.38
N GLU A 319 5.27 -33.05 12.90
CA GLU A 319 6.47 -33.24 13.74
C GLU A 319 6.64 -32.15 14.80
N HIS A 320 6.09 -30.95 14.55
CA HIS A 320 6.12 -29.80 15.46
C HIS A 320 4.80 -29.61 16.23
N GLY A 321 3.99 -30.67 16.33
CA GLY A 321 2.81 -30.70 17.21
C GLY A 321 1.55 -30.07 16.62
N ALA A 322 1.48 -29.88 15.29
CA ALA A 322 0.23 -29.48 14.66
C ALA A 322 -0.83 -30.56 14.82
N ASP A 323 -2.01 -30.19 15.32
CA ASP A 323 -3.13 -31.14 15.44
C ASP A 323 -3.93 -31.21 14.12
N PRO A 324 -3.92 -32.37 13.42
CA PRO A 324 -4.63 -32.52 12.16
C PRO A 324 -6.15 -32.61 12.31
N HIS A 325 -6.69 -32.70 13.53
CA HIS A 325 -8.11 -32.82 13.84
C HIS A 325 -8.79 -31.50 14.20
N MET A 326 -8.02 -30.43 14.43
CA MET A 326 -8.60 -29.12 14.70
C MET A 326 -9.50 -28.67 13.54
N LYS A 327 -10.75 -28.34 13.86
CA LYS A 327 -11.77 -28.02 12.87
C LYS A 327 -11.87 -26.53 12.68
N GLY A 328 -11.66 -26.11 11.43
CA GLY A 328 -12.02 -24.77 10.98
C GLY A 328 -13.37 -24.73 10.26
N SER A 329 -13.70 -23.58 9.69
CA SER A 329 -14.90 -23.43 8.84
C SER A 329 -14.88 -24.34 7.60
N TRP A 330 -13.70 -24.78 7.17
CA TRP A 330 -13.49 -25.70 6.04
C TRP A 330 -13.28 -27.16 6.46
N GLY A 331 -13.50 -27.47 7.75
CA GLY A 331 -13.16 -28.76 8.34
C GLY A 331 -11.72 -28.81 8.85
N SER A 332 -11.26 -30.01 9.18
CA SER A 332 -9.91 -30.29 9.66
C SER A 332 -8.94 -30.65 8.53
N ALA A 333 -7.64 -30.60 8.79
CA ALA A 333 -6.62 -31.03 7.82
C ALA A 333 -6.81 -32.49 7.39
N ALA A 334 -7.17 -33.36 8.34
CA ALA A 334 -7.52 -34.76 8.10
C ALA A 334 -8.68 -34.93 7.12
N GLU A 335 -9.76 -34.18 7.33
CA GLU A 335 -10.95 -34.23 6.46
C GLU A 335 -10.63 -33.70 5.06
N TYR A 336 -9.89 -32.58 4.98
CA TYR A 336 -9.55 -31.95 3.71
C TYR A 336 -8.61 -32.82 2.86
N ALA A 337 -7.64 -33.47 3.49
CA ALA A 337 -6.73 -34.41 2.85
C ALA A 337 -7.47 -35.59 2.20
N ARG A 338 -8.47 -36.17 2.87
CA ARG A 338 -9.27 -37.27 2.30
C ARG A 338 -10.11 -36.85 1.10
N ILE A 339 -10.62 -35.62 1.09
CA ILE A 339 -11.52 -35.14 0.03
C ILE A 339 -10.74 -34.63 -1.18
N THR A 340 -9.61 -33.95 -0.96
CA THR A 340 -8.91 -33.16 -1.99
C THR A 340 -7.40 -33.40 -2.08
N GLY A 341 -6.83 -34.12 -1.11
CA GLY A 341 -5.40 -34.40 -1.03
C GLY A 341 -4.91 -35.43 -2.04
N SER A 342 -3.59 -35.54 -2.19
CA SER A 342 -2.99 -36.67 -2.90
C SER A 342 -3.01 -37.90 -1.99
N GLU A 343 -2.95 -39.08 -2.60
CA GLU A 343 -2.80 -40.34 -1.85
C GLU A 343 -1.61 -40.29 -0.88
N GLU A 344 -0.50 -39.68 -1.31
CA GLU A 344 0.67 -39.46 -0.45
C GLU A 344 0.36 -38.59 0.77
N LEU A 345 -0.32 -37.46 0.58
CA LEU A 345 -0.65 -36.54 1.67
C LEU A 345 -1.61 -37.20 2.68
N THR A 346 -2.60 -37.94 2.19
CA THR A 346 -3.51 -38.71 3.03
C THR A 346 -2.75 -39.76 3.83
N LYS A 347 -1.84 -40.51 3.20
CA LYS A 347 -0.99 -41.50 3.88
C LYS A 347 -0.11 -40.88 4.96
N VAL A 348 0.45 -39.69 4.73
CA VAL A 348 1.26 -38.96 5.72
C VAL A 348 0.43 -38.67 6.97
N ILE A 349 -0.75 -38.08 6.79
CA ILE A 349 -1.62 -37.70 7.91
C ILE A 349 -2.15 -38.95 8.64
N GLU A 350 -2.62 -39.96 7.92
CA GLU A 350 -3.11 -41.21 8.52
C GLU A 350 -2.01 -42.06 9.16
N GLY A 351 -0.79 -42.01 8.63
CA GLY A 351 0.38 -42.64 9.22
C GLY A 351 0.71 -42.02 10.57
N PHE A 352 0.83 -40.69 10.61
CA PHE A 352 1.06 -39.94 11.85
C PHE A 352 -0.04 -40.18 12.89
N MET A 353 -1.31 -40.25 12.48
CA MET A 353 -2.42 -40.56 13.38
C MET A 353 -2.29 -41.94 14.02
N ARG A 354 -1.90 -42.96 13.25
CA ARG A 354 -1.75 -44.34 13.75
C ARG A 354 -0.58 -44.48 14.73
N GLU A 355 0.46 -43.69 14.56
CA GLU A 355 1.64 -43.72 15.43
C GLU A 355 1.41 -43.00 16.78
N ASN A 356 0.43 -42.09 16.84
CA ASN A 356 0.17 -41.24 18.00
C ASN A 356 -1.23 -41.41 18.62
N SER A 357 -2.00 -42.43 18.20
CA SER A 357 -3.35 -42.76 18.71
C SER A 357 -3.36 -43.66 19.93
#